data_AF-A0A2D8A8Y2-F1
#
_entry.id   AF-A0A2D8A8Y2-F1
#
_cell.length_a   1.000
_cell.length_b   1.000
_cell.length_c   1.000
_cell.angle_alpha   90.00
_cell.angle_beta   90.00
_cell.angle_gamma   90.00
#
_symmetry.space_group_name_H-M   'P 1'
#
loop_
_entity.id
_entity.type
_entity.pdbx_description
1 polymer ?
#
loop_
_entity_poly.entity_id
_entity_poly.type
_entity_poly.pdbx_seq_one_letter_code
_entity_poly.pdbx_strand_id
1 'polypeptide(L)'
;MSAVELNAEQLQMVKIIHDHALRFPLTEAGDEQLLQTCYDYMDVFKRVMDSTSHIQMDYICQQYDGFYRFAKLMEMLAQGIADGIVDVPKDH
;
A
#
# COMPACT_ATOMS: atom_id res chain seq x y z
N MET A 1 -9.05 15.67 -20.65
CA MET A 1 -8.85 14.70 -19.56
C MET A 1 -9.46 15.32 -18.32
N SER A 2 -10.56 14.78 -17.82
CA SER A 2 -11.11 15.23 -16.53
C SER A 2 -10.03 15.00 -15.48
N ALA A 3 -9.69 16.02 -14.69
CA ALA A 3 -8.77 15.85 -13.58
C ALA A 3 -9.32 14.76 -12.68
N VAL A 4 -8.51 13.76 -12.35
CA VAL A 4 -8.88 12.77 -11.35
C VAL A 4 -8.89 13.49 -10.01
N GLU A 5 -10.07 13.79 -9.49
CA GLU A 5 -10.21 14.47 -8.20
C GLU A 5 -10.23 13.45 -7.07
N LEU A 6 -9.27 13.58 -6.15
CA LEU A 6 -9.29 12.93 -4.84
C LEU A 6 -9.84 13.91 -3.82
N ASN A 7 -10.70 13.46 -2.93
CA ASN A 7 -11.13 14.28 -1.80
C ASN A 7 -9.98 14.44 -0.79
N ALA A 8 -10.13 15.38 0.15
CA ALA A 8 -9.08 15.71 1.11
C ALA A 8 -8.69 14.52 2.01
N GLU A 9 -9.66 13.67 2.35
CA GLU A 9 -9.44 12.49 3.20
C GLU A 9 -8.65 11.40 2.46
N GLN A 10 -9.03 11.08 1.22
CA GLN A 10 -8.29 10.18 0.34
C GLN A 10 -6.85 10.65 0.15
N LEU A 11 -6.68 11.95 -0.12
CA LEU A 11 -5.36 12.55 -0.29
C LEU A 11 -4.51 12.43 0.97
N GLN A 12 -5.09 12.67 2.14
CA GLN A 12 -4.39 12.54 3.43
C GLN A 12 -3.98 11.08 3.69
N MET A 13 -4.88 10.12 3.47
CA MET A 13 -4.58 8.70 3.69
C MET A 13 -3.49 8.19 2.75
N VAL A 14 -3.57 8.55 1.46
CA VAL A 14 -2.55 8.22 0.46
C VAL A 14 -1.19 8.79 0.86
N LYS A 15 -1.15 10.06 1.30
CA LYS A 15 0.09 10.70 1.76
C LYS A 15 0.69 10.02 2.98
N ILE A 16 -0.13 9.62 3.96
CA ILE A 16 0.36 8.91 5.16
C ILE A 16 1.11 7.64 4.78
N ILE A 17 0.54 6.83 3.88
CA ILE A 17 1.15 5.57 3.44
C ILE A 17 2.38 5.84 2.55
N HIS A 18 2.28 6.80 1.64
CA HIS A 18 3.38 7.21 0.77
C HIS A 18 4.59 7.69 1.58
N ASP A 19 4.38 8.64 2.49
CA ASP A 19 5.43 9.20 3.33
C ASP A 19 6.04 8.13 4.24
N HIS A 20 5.25 7.15 4.70
CA HIS A 20 5.76 6.01 5.46
C HIS A 20 6.68 5.14 4.61
N ALA A 21 6.26 4.76 3.41
CA ALA A 21 7.05 3.93 2.51
C ALA A 21 8.37 4.60 2.10
N LEU A 22 8.39 5.93 1.95
CA LEU A 22 9.60 6.69 1.61
C LEU A 22 10.63 6.79 2.75
N ARG A 23 10.27 6.43 3.99
CA ARG A 23 11.23 6.37 5.11
C ARG A 23 12.26 5.26 4.96
N PHE A 24 11.96 4.25 4.13
CA PHE A 24 12.81 3.08 3.93
C PHE A 24 13.52 3.16 2.58
N PRO A 25 14.82 2.80 2.51
CA PRO A 25 15.56 2.80 1.25
C PRO A 25 14.96 1.81 0.24
N LEU A 26 15.13 2.08 -1.05
CA LEU A 26 14.72 1.18 -2.14
C LEU A 26 15.70 0.00 -2.28
N THR A 27 15.70 -0.88 -1.29
CA THR A 27 16.50 -2.10 -1.21
C THR A 27 15.68 -3.23 -0.60
N GLU A 28 16.09 -4.48 -0.77
CA GLU A 28 15.41 -5.64 -0.16
C GLU A 28 15.28 -5.49 1.37
N ALA A 29 16.35 -5.06 2.05
CA ALA A 29 16.30 -4.77 3.49
C ALA A 29 15.30 -3.66 3.85
N GLY A 30 15.16 -2.64 2.99
CA GLY A 30 14.15 -1.60 3.19
C GLY A 30 12.72 -2.11 2.95
N ASP A 31 12.52 -3.01 1.98
CA ASP A 31 11.22 -3.65 1.75
C ASP A 31 10.82 -4.54 2.92
N GLU A 32 11.76 -5.30 3.50
CA GLU A 32 11.54 -6.09 4.71
C GLU A 32 11.13 -5.20 5.90
N GLN A 33 11.81 -4.08 6.11
CA GLN A 33 11.46 -3.12 7.17
C GLN A 33 10.08 -2.49 6.95
N LEU A 34 9.73 -2.20 5.69
CA LEU A 34 8.42 -1.69 5.33
C LEU A 34 7.32 -2.73 5.62
N LEU A 35 7.56 -4.00 5.27
CA LEU A 35 6.66 -5.12 5.59
C LEU A 35 6.50 -5.32 7.10
N GLN A 36 7.58 -5.23 7.88
CA GLN A 36 7.51 -5.38 9.35
C GLN A 36 6.64 -4.33 10.03
N THR A 37 6.52 -3.15 9.43
CA THR A 37 5.73 -2.03 9.96
C THR A 37 4.39 -1.84 9.25
N CYS A 38 4.03 -2.73 8.31
CA CYS A 38 2.86 -2.51 7.45
C CYS A 38 1.54 -2.63 8.21
N TYR A 39 1.50 -3.45 9.27
CA TYR A 39 0.28 -3.74 10.04
C TYR A 39 -0.38 -2.46 10.58
N ASP A 40 0.41 -1.53 11.11
CA ASP A 40 -0.08 -0.25 11.67
C ASP A 40 -0.75 0.65 10.62
N TYR A 41 -0.50 0.39 9.33
CA TYR A 41 -1.01 1.16 8.21
C TYR A 41 -2.09 0.42 7.42
N MET A 42 -2.39 -0.84 7.75
CA MET A 42 -3.37 -1.66 7.01
C MET A 42 -4.78 -1.10 7.06
N ASP A 43 -5.20 -0.53 8.19
CA ASP A 43 -6.53 0.10 8.29
C ASP A 43 -6.65 1.33 7.38
N VAL A 44 -5.59 2.16 7.32
CA VAL A 44 -5.55 3.32 6.42
C VAL A 44 -5.52 2.86 4.97
N PHE A 45 -4.73 1.84 4.66
CA PHE A 45 -4.62 1.27 3.32
C PHE A 45 -5.96 0.72 2.84
N LYS A 46 -6.64 -0.06 3.69
CA LYS A 46 -7.99 -0.58 3.41
C LYS A 46 -8.98 0.55 3.13
N ARG A 47 -8.98 1.62 3.91
CA ARG A 47 -9.86 2.77 3.65
C ARG A 47 -9.57 3.45 2.32
N VAL A 48 -8.31 3.52 1.88
CA VAL A 48 -7.99 4.00 0.52
C VAL A 48 -8.59 3.07 -0.54
N MET A 49 -8.41 1.76 -0.39
CA MET A 49 -8.96 0.75 -1.31
C MET A 49 -10.50 0.83 -1.39
N ASP A 50 -11.18 0.93 -0.24
CA ASP A 50 -12.64 0.95 -0.15
C ASP A 50 -13.25 2.27 -0.66
N SER A 51 -12.50 3.37 -0.60
CA SER A 51 -13.01 4.71 -0.93
C SER A 51 -12.64 5.20 -2.32
N THR A 52 -11.77 4.51 -3.06
CA THR A 52 -11.28 4.96 -4.37
C THR A 52 -11.81 4.10 -5.51
N SER A 53 -12.09 4.74 -6.64
CA SER A 53 -12.40 4.05 -7.89
C SER A 53 -11.13 3.52 -8.56
N HIS A 54 -11.26 2.58 -9.51
CA HIS A 54 -10.13 2.09 -10.30
C HIS A 54 -9.32 3.22 -10.96
N ILE A 55 -9.99 4.23 -11.53
CA ILE A 55 -9.31 5.37 -12.16
C ILE A 55 -8.52 6.20 -11.14
N GLN A 56 -9.07 6.38 -9.93
CA GLN A 56 -8.38 7.07 -8.85
C GLN A 56 -7.19 6.26 -8.32
N MET A 57 -7.33 4.94 -8.22
CA MET A 57 -6.24 4.05 -7.82
C MET A 57 -5.09 4.06 -8.84
N ASP A 58 -5.40 3.99 -10.13
CA ASP A 58 -4.40 4.10 -11.20
C ASP A 58 -3.63 5.42 -11.11
N TYR A 59 -4.35 6.52 -10.86
CA TYR A 59 -3.74 7.83 -10.65
C TYR A 59 -2.86 7.87 -9.40
N ILE A 60 -3.33 7.33 -8.26
CA ILE A 60 -2.56 7.25 -7.02
C ILE A 60 -1.25 6.48 -7.25
N CYS A 61 -1.33 5.31 -7.87
CA CYS A 61 -0.16 4.47 -8.17
C CYS A 61 0.85 5.16 -9.10
N GLN A 62 0.40 6.06 -9.99
CA GLN A 62 1.29 6.82 -10.87
C GLN A 62 1.94 8.03 -10.18
N GLN A 63 1.22 8.70 -9.28
CA GLN A 63 1.70 9.94 -8.64
C GLN A 63 2.42 9.72 -7.32
N TYR A 64 2.13 8.63 -6.61
CA TYR A 64 2.66 8.32 -5.29
C TYR A 64 3.43 7.01 -5.33
N ASP A 65 4.69 7.07 -5.76
CA ASP A 65 5.60 5.91 -5.87
C ASP A 65 5.75 5.14 -4.54
N GLY A 66 5.82 5.84 -3.40
CA GLY A 66 5.81 5.22 -2.08
C GLY A 66 4.53 4.41 -1.79
N PHE A 67 3.36 4.95 -2.17
CA PHE A 67 2.10 4.21 -2.03
C PHE A 67 2.07 2.99 -2.95
N TYR A 68 2.50 3.17 -4.20
CA TYR A 68 2.61 2.07 -5.17
C TYR A 68 3.52 0.95 -4.66
N ARG A 69 4.69 1.30 -4.12
CA ARG A 69 5.62 0.34 -3.50
C ARG A 69 4.95 -0.42 -2.36
N PHE A 70 4.28 0.29 -1.45
CA PHE A 70 3.53 -0.34 -0.35
C PHE A 70 2.48 -1.33 -0.88
N ALA A 71 1.65 -0.89 -1.85
CA ALA A 71 0.62 -1.73 -2.45
C ALA A 71 1.20 -2.98 -3.13
N LYS A 72 2.34 -2.85 -3.83
CA LYS A 72 3.01 -3.98 -4.47
C LYS A 72 3.55 -4.99 -3.48
N LEU A 73 4.10 -4.54 -2.36
CA LEU A 73 4.54 -5.44 -1.30
C LEU A 73 3.36 -6.20 -0.68
N MET A 74 2.22 -5.54 -0.49
CA MET A 74 0.99 -6.19 -0.01
C MET A 74 0.47 -7.23 -1.01
N GLU A 75 0.48 -6.90 -2.30
CA GLU A 75 0.11 -7.84 -3.37
C GLU A 75 1.03 -9.06 -3.39
N MET A 76 2.35 -8.86 -3.29
CA MET A 76 3.32 -9.96 -3.24
C MET A 76 3.14 -10.84 -2.00
N LEU A 77 2.86 -10.24 -0.84
CA LEU A 77 2.56 -10.99 0.38
C LEU A 77 1.30 -11.84 0.23
N ALA A 78 0.21 -11.24 -0.29
CA ALA A 78 -1.03 -11.94 -0.55
C ALA A 78 -0.87 -13.08 -1.56
N GLN A 79 -0.09 -12.85 -2.62
CA GLN A 79 0.24 -13.88 -3.62
C GLN A 79 1.08 -15.01 -3.00
N GLY A 80 2.08 -14.69 -2.19
CA GLY A 80 2.89 -15.69 -1.49
C GLY A 80 2.07 -16.56 -0.55
N ILE A 81 1.05 -16.00 0.10
CA ILE A 81 0.07 -16.75 0.90
C ILE A 81 -0.79 -17.64 0.00
N ALA A 82 -1.33 -17.10 -1.10
CA ALA A 82 -2.18 -17.84 -2.02
C ALA A 82 -1.45 -19.02 -2.69
N ASP A 83 -0.17 -18.85 -3.00
CA ASP A 83 0.69 -19.88 -3.60
C ASP A 83 1.23 -20.89 -2.57
N GLY A 84 0.96 -20.69 -1.27
CA GLY A 84 1.46 -21.55 -0.20
C GLY A 84 2.97 -21.44 0.06
N ILE A 85 3.61 -20.37 -0.44
CA ILE A 85 5.02 -20.04 -0.15
C ILE A 85 5.16 -19.46 1.25
N VAL A 86 4.18 -18.64 1.66
CA VAL A 86 4.09 -18.03 2.99
C VAL A 86 3.01 -18.75 3.78
N ASP A 87 3.41 -19.44 4.84
CA ASP A 87 2.45 -20.06 5.77
C ASP A 87 1.76 -18.97 6.60
N VAL A 88 0.42 -18.97 6.56
CA VAL A 88 -0.39 -18.18 7.49
C VAL A 88 -0.50 -18.97 8.79
N PRO A 89 -0.03 -18.43 9.93
CA PRO A 89 -0.23 -19.09 11.21
C PRO A 89 -1.71 -19.34 11.46
N LYS A 90 -2.07 -20.58 11.77
CA LYS A 90 -3.42 -20.94 12.19
C LYS A 90 -3.59 -20.47 13.63
N ASP A 91 -4.31 -19.37 13.79
CA ASP A 91 -4.82 -18.82 15.04
C ASP A 91 -3.84 -18.09 15.99
N HIS A 92 -4.24 -16.89 16.38
CA HIS A 92 -3.98 -16.29 17.70
C HIS A 92 -5.30 -15.92 18.35
#